data_AF-A0A9E1XUC7-F1
#
_entry.id   AF-A0A9E1XUC7-F1
#
_cell.length_a   1.000
_cell.length_b   1.000
_cell.length_c   1.000
_cell.angle_alpha   90.00
_cell.angle_beta   90.00
_cell.angle_gamma   90.00
#
_symmetry.space_group_name_H-M   'P 1'
#
loop_
_entity.id
_entity.type
_entity.pdbx_description
1 polymer ?
#
loop_
_entity_poly.entity_id
_entity_poly.type
_entity_poly.pdbx_seq_one_letter_code
_entity_poly.pdbx_strand_id
1 'polypeptide(L)'
;MTARNILRAIALCAGLQTMGQGKGDTKMDSRTVPAIACDHRYGAQATWSQSTDTSQLNSFYWAEACAFRENLALTVFDNSFAQGRAYVTVPERQEAAKSGRLSFQVYFLSDTWMNPKTGKPTRIPDYYGKVWTKAGVAAGFKVVPGEAKTTRTPNHGQQMFDVSGGRFGHDVKNGKPGREDVLTGLIEYQTNWVRTNFGACSAAGYRNGQTGASYAMPAHLLGVRNSGHNGDFSYGRSPHDEAILGTGRYPDLTPKDTASFVLTTRAGDVDDSRENVMRHCQKLLEQAIATHGWYRDFNHWHTSPRFGLSLEQFLADQRQTIGKHDVVSLDFGSALQHKFLRDMATVWAHETDAGIEVVVKFRDPYGSLPLGDFHIPLSVRVELAGTKLADRGVFSPQRCAIRRLPGNAIVVGVPFAGRACVAVIELKPTDTPSYLDLAKPRVLQTAFQDGNLLVTTDKPTRVVVFASPKGKGLRGVRPMARVHEPSTEHTIPLQPKPGHDLYVG
;
A
#
# COMPACT_ATOMS: atom_id res chain seq x y z
N MET A 1 -22.31 -1.71 18.81
CA MET A 1 -21.39 -1.61 19.97
C MET A 1 -22.18 -0.98 21.10
N THR A 2 -22.50 -1.73 22.15
CA THR A 2 -23.36 -1.24 23.25
C THR A 2 -22.56 -0.37 24.21
N ALA A 3 -23.19 0.64 24.83
CA ALA A 3 -22.56 1.53 25.81
C ALA A 3 -21.85 0.79 26.97
N ARG A 4 -22.31 -0.43 27.28
CA ARG A 4 -21.74 -1.32 28.29
C ARG A 4 -20.31 -1.79 27.98
N ASN A 5 -19.99 -2.02 26.70
CA ASN A 5 -18.64 -2.45 26.28
C ASN A 5 -17.64 -1.30 26.34
N ILE A 6 -18.09 -0.07 26.09
CA ILE A 6 -17.26 1.15 26.18
C ILE A 6 -16.94 1.45 27.64
N LEU A 7 -17.93 1.38 28.54
CA LEU A 7 -17.72 1.58 29.99
C LEU A 7 -16.78 0.53 30.60
N ARG A 8 -16.89 -0.74 30.20
CA ARG A 8 -15.93 -1.78 30.62
C ARG A 8 -14.51 -1.52 30.11
N ALA A 9 -14.36 -1.14 28.83
CA ALA A 9 -13.04 -0.83 28.26
C ALA A 9 -12.39 0.39 28.92
N ILE A 10 -13.17 1.42 29.25
CA ILE A 10 -12.70 2.61 29.99
C ILE A 10 -12.30 2.22 31.41
N ALA A 11 -13.09 1.40 32.11
CA ALA A 11 -12.76 0.92 33.45
C ALA A 11 -11.50 0.04 33.48
N LEU A 12 -11.29 -0.83 32.48
CA LEU A 12 -10.06 -1.61 32.31
C LEU A 12 -8.85 -0.72 32.03
N CYS A 13 -8.99 0.29 31.16
CA CYS A 13 -7.90 1.25 30.89
C CYS A 13 -7.57 2.11 32.12
N ALA A 14 -8.57 2.53 32.89
CA ALA A 14 -8.38 3.32 34.10
C ALA A 14 -7.76 2.46 35.23
N GLY A 15 -8.23 1.23 35.42
CA GLY A 15 -7.71 0.29 36.41
C GLY A 15 -6.25 -0.10 36.17
N LEU A 16 -5.82 -0.21 34.91
CA LEU A 16 -4.41 -0.44 34.56
C LEU A 16 -3.50 0.77 34.82
N GLN A 17 -4.06 1.99 34.83
CA GLN A 17 -3.31 3.21 35.20
C GLN A 17 -3.26 3.44 36.72
N THR A 18 -4.16 2.84 37.49
CA THR A 18 -4.29 3.03 38.94
C THR A 18 -3.82 1.83 39.78
N MET A 19 -3.17 0.82 39.20
CA MET A 19 -2.52 -0.28 39.95
C MET A 19 -1.27 0.15 40.77
N GLY A 20 -1.19 1.43 41.14
CA GLY A 20 -0.50 1.90 42.34
C GLY A 20 -1.51 2.59 43.25
N GLN A 21 -1.92 1.90 44.32
CA GLN A 21 -2.76 2.37 45.44
C GLN A 21 -4.29 2.23 45.28
N GLY A 22 -4.88 1.28 46.02
CA GLY A 22 -6.31 1.28 46.36
C GLY A 22 -6.92 -0.10 46.59
N LYS A 23 -7.38 -0.37 47.83
CA LYS A 23 -8.02 -1.61 48.28
C LYS A 23 -9.50 -1.68 47.85
N GLY A 24 -9.94 -2.89 47.50
CA GLY A 24 -11.28 -3.41 47.74
C GLY A 24 -12.32 -3.20 46.64
N ASP A 25 -12.44 -4.14 45.72
CA ASP A 25 -13.71 -4.77 45.32
C ASP A 25 -13.45 -5.92 44.33
N THR A 26 -14.20 -7.02 44.49
CA THR A 26 -14.26 -8.24 43.66
C THR A 26 -13.08 -8.49 42.70
N LYS A 27 -12.06 -9.21 43.19
CA LYS A 27 -10.99 -9.78 42.37
C LYS A 27 -11.58 -10.71 41.30
N MET A 28 -11.82 -10.18 40.11
CA MET A 28 -11.57 -10.99 38.91
C MET A 28 -10.07 -11.22 38.89
N ASP A 29 -9.62 -12.44 39.19
CA ASP A 29 -8.26 -12.90 38.88
C ASP A 29 -8.13 -12.97 37.34
N SER A 30 -8.11 -11.81 36.68
CA SER A 30 -7.82 -11.73 35.26
C SER A 30 -6.31 -11.83 35.08
N ARG A 31 -5.84 -13.04 34.75
CA ARG A 31 -4.44 -13.26 34.43
C ARG A 31 -4.08 -12.46 33.17
N THR A 32 -3.04 -11.65 33.23
CA THR A 32 -2.51 -10.97 32.04
C THR A 32 -1.95 -11.99 31.06
N VAL A 33 -2.29 -11.82 29.79
CA VAL A 33 -1.81 -12.65 28.68
C VAL A 33 -0.85 -11.79 27.85
N PRO A 34 0.37 -12.27 27.53
CA PRO A 34 1.29 -11.53 26.66
C PRO A 34 0.67 -11.30 25.27
N ALA A 35 0.58 -10.04 24.86
CA ALA A 35 0.11 -9.65 23.54
C ALA A 35 0.85 -8.40 23.05
N ILE A 36 1.18 -8.36 21.75
CA ILE A 36 1.91 -7.26 21.12
C ILE A 36 1.36 -6.95 19.74
N ALA A 37 1.40 -5.69 19.33
CA ALA A 37 1.21 -5.33 17.94
C ALA A 37 2.37 -5.88 17.11
N CYS A 38 2.07 -6.60 16.01
CA CYS A 38 3.10 -7.16 15.14
C CYS A 38 3.82 -6.04 14.38
N ASP A 39 5.07 -6.28 13.99
CA ASP A 39 5.80 -5.37 13.10
C ASP A 39 5.19 -5.35 11.69
N HIS A 40 4.81 -6.52 11.19
CA HIS A 40 4.22 -6.70 9.86
C HIS A 40 2.85 -7.36 9.92
N ARG A 41 2.08 -7.20 8.84
CA ARG A 41 0.76 -7.83 8.70
C ARG A 41 0.85 -9.33 8.90
N TYR A 42 -0.16 -9.88 9.55
CA TYR A 42 -0.30 -11.29 9.86
C TYR A 42 0.84 -11.88 10.70
N GLY A 43 1.65 -11.03 11.37
CA GLY A 43 2.81 -11.47 12.14
C GLY A 43 3.97 -11.97 11.27
N ALA A 44 4.03 -11.53 10.02
CA ALA A 44 5.14 -11.85 9.12
C ALA A 44 6.49 -11.33 9.66
N GLN A 45 7.57 -11.98 9.22
CA GLN A 45 8.94 -11.58 9.52
C GLN A 45 9.31 -10.27 8.82
N ALA A 46 8.90 -10.10 7.56
CA ALA A 46 9.20 -8.94 6.74
C ALA A 46 8.04 -8.63 5.77
N THR A 47 8.05 -7.41 5.22
CA THR A 47 7.11 -6.99 4.17
C THR A 47 7.82 -6.83 2.84
N TRP A 48 7.14 -7.15 1.74
CA TRP A 48 7.59 -6.90 0.36
C TRP A 48 6.55 -6.08 -0.40
N SER A 49 7.02 -5.08 -1.16
CA SER A 49 6.18 -4.28 -2.07
C SER A 49 6.94 -3.93 -3.35
N GLN A 50 6.22 -3.88 -4.47
CA GLN A 50 6.72 -3.46 -5.78
C GLN A 50 5.70 -2.52 -6.41
N SER A 51 6.16 -1.44 -7.04
CA SER A 51 5.26 -0.45 -7.65
C SER A 51 5.64 0.00 -9.06
N THR A 52 4.69 0.61 -9.77
CA THR A 52 4.84 1.31 -11.07
C THR A 52 4.05 2.62 -11.07
N ASP A 53 4.17 3.44 -12.12
CA ASP A 53 3.49 4.73 -12.28
C ASP A 53 2.42 4.79 -13.37
N THR A 54 2.18 3.69 -14.10
CA THR A 54 1.23 3.69 -15.20
C THR A 54 0.62 2.31 -15.45
N SER A 55 -0.60 2.33 -15.97
CA SER A 55 -1.37 1.16 -16.43
C SER A 55 -1.37 1.04 -17.97
N GLN A 56 -0.19 1.10 -18.59
CA GLN A 56 -0.09 0.99 -20.06
C GLN A 56 -0.47 -0.42 -20.56
N LEU A 57 -1.19 -0.49 -21.68
CA LEU A 57 -1.70 -1.74 -22.26
C LEU A 57 -0.61 -2.78 -22.57
N ASN A 58 0.60 -2.31 -22.89
CA ASN A 58 1.72 -3.16 -23.26
C ASN A 58 2.35 -3.90 -22.07
N SER A 59 2.09 -3.50 -20.83
CA SER A 59 2.71 -4.10 -19.64
C SER A 59 1.72 -4.46 -18.53
N PHE A 60 0.53 -3.86 -18.50
CA PHE A 60 -0.41 -4.01 -17.39
C PHE A 60 -0.86 -5.47 -17.18
N TYR A 61 -1.38 -6.13 -18.22
CA TYR A 61 -1.86 -7.52 -18.12
C TYR A 61 -0.71 -8.51 -17.91
N TRP A 62 0.47 -8.21 -18.46
CA TRP A 62 1.69 -8.98 -18.21
C TRP A 62 2.08 -8.93 -16.73
N ALA A 63 2.04 -7.74 -16.12
CA ALA A 63 2.31 -7.57 -14.69
C ALA A 63 1.29 -8.30 -13.82
N GLU A 64 0.00 -8.21 -14.13
CA GLU A 64 -1.06 -8.95 -13.43
C GLU A 64 -0.80 -10.47 -13.47
N ALA A 65 -0.52 -11.03 -14.65
CA ALA A 65 -0.25 -12.46 -14.79
C ALA A 65 1.01 -12.90 -14.05
N CYS A 66 2.09 -12.10 -14.09
CA CYS A 66 3.31 -12.41 -13.32
C CYS A 66 3.07 -12.33 -11.81
N ALA A 67 2.28 -11.35 -11.35
CA ALA A 67 1.88 -11.21 -9.94
C ALA A 67 1.12 -12.44 -9.43
N PHE A 68 0.18 -12.96 -10.23
CA PHE A 68 -0.51 -14.22 -9.95
C PHE A 68 0.46 -15.41 -9.90
N ARG A 69 1.29 -15.57 -10.92
CA ARG A 69 2.23 -16.70 -11.00
C ARG A 69 3.16 -16.75 -9.78
N GLU A 70 3.67 -15.61 -9.34
CA GLU A 70 4.62 -15.54 -8.21
C GLU A 70 3.95 -15.33 -6.85
N ASN A 71 2.61 -15.21 -6.79
CA ASN A 71 1.85 -14.93 -5.58
C ASN A 71 2.33 -13.65 -4.85
N LEU A 72 2.59 -12.59 -5.64
CA LEU A 72 3.05 -11.28 -5.17
C LEU A 72 2.00 -10.21 -5.51
N ALA A 73 1.79 -9.25 -4.62
CA ALA A 73 0.88 -8.12 -4.79
C ALA A 73 1.66 -6.88 -5.26
N LEU A 74 1.18 -6.25 -6.34
CA LEU A 74 1.82 -5.08 -6.94
C LEU A 74 0.96 -3.82 -6.76
N THR A 75 1.60 -2.66 -6.80
CA THR A 75 0.94 -1.36 -6.75
C THR A 75 1.13 -0.56 -8.03
N VAL A 76 0.04 -0.08 -8.61
CA VAL A 76 0.04 0.90 -9.69
C VAL A 76 -0.28 2.26 -9.07
N PHE A 77 0.67 3.20 -9.09
CA PHE A 77 0.31 4.60 -8.92
C PHE A 77 -0.38 5.06 -10.19
N ASP A 78 -1.61 5.56 -10.09
CA ASP A 78 -2.47 5.88 -11.22
C ASP A 78 -3.06 7.29 -11.12
N ASN A 79 -3.38 7.90 -12.26
CA ASN A 79 -3.83 9.29 -12.31
C ASN A 79 -5.21 9.43 -12.95
N SER A 80 -5.90 10.48 -12.52
CA SER A 80 -7.29 10.83 -12.87
C SER A 80 -7.47 11.42 -14.26
N PHE A 81 -6.40 11.63 -15.03
CA PHE A 81 -6.44 12.37 -16.28
C PHE A 81 -6.57 11.42 -17.47
N ALA A 82 -7.12 11.91 -18.59
CA ALA A 82 -7.29 11.11 -19.79
C ALA A 82 -5.93 10.59 -20.29
N GLN A 83 -5.75 9.27 -20.26
CA GLN A 83 -4.46 8.65 -20.61
C GLN A 83 -4.37 8.27 -22.10
N GLY A 84 -5.42 8.47 -22.89
CA GLY A 84 -5.43 8.11 -24.32
C GLY A 84 -5.43 6.59 -24.56
N ARG A 85 -5.28 6.18 -25.82
CA ARG A 85 -5.47 4.79 -26.26
C ARG A 85 -4.37 3.81 -25.84
N ALA A 86 -3.24 4.30 -25.33
CA ALA A 86 -2.11 3.45 -24.91
C ALA A 86 -2.30 2.82 -23.52
N TYR A 87 -3.36 3.19 -22.81
CA TYR A 87 -3.59 2.81 -21.42
C TYR A 87 -4.84 1.96 -21.28
N VAL A 88 -4.84 1.11 -20.25
CA VAL A 88 -5.98 0.28 -19.89
C VAL A 88 -7.12 1.18 -19.41
N THR A 89 -8.35 0.83 -19.80
CA THR A 89 -9.54 1.58 -19.41
C THR A 89 -9.75 1.55 -17.89
N VAL A 90 -10.50 2.51 -17.33
CA VAL A 90 -10.84 2.49 -15.90
C VAL A 90 -11.56 1.18 -15.51
N PRO A 91 -12.62 0.73 -16.21
CA PRO A 91 -13.32 -0.51 -15.84
C PRO A 91 -12.40 -1.74 -15.77
N GLU A 92 -11.50 -1.91 -16.74
CA GLU A 92 -10.55 -3.03 -16.73
C GLU A 92 -9.59 -2.98 -15.53
N ARG A 93 -9.15 -1.78 -15.14
CA ARG A 93 -8.32 -1.61 -13.94
C ARG A 93 -9.09 -1.93 -12.66
N GLN A 94 -10.37 -1.54 -12.58
CA GLN A 94 -11.23 -1.86 -11.44
C GLN A 94 -11.42 -3.37 -11.28
N GLU A 95 -11.64 -4.08 -12.39
CA GLU A 95 -11.73 -5.53 -12.38
C GLU A 95 -10.40 -6.19 -11.97
N ALA A 96 -9.26 -5.68 -12.44
CA ALA A 96 -7.96 -6.16 -12.00
C ALA A 96 -7.68 -5.88 -10.50
N ALA A 97 -8.16 -4.76 -9.96
CA ALA A 97 -8.03 -4.44 -8.53
C ALA A 97 -8.77 -5.46 -7.64
N LYS A 98 -9.98 -5.86 -8.07
CA LYS A 98 -10.80 -6.86 -7.37
C LYS A 98 -10.15 -8.25 -7.33
N SER A 99 -9.23 -8.54 -8.25
CA SER A 99 -8.45 -9.78 -8.25
C SER A 99 -7.55 -9.94 -7.01
N GLY A 100 -7.16 -8.82 -6.38
CA GLY A 100 -6.31 -8.80 -5.17
C GLY A 100 -4.80 -8.86 -5.45
N ARG A 101 -4.36 -8.97 -6.71
CA ARG A 101 -2.92 -8.93 -7.08
C ARG A 101 -2.43 -7.58 -7.52
N LEU A 102 -3.33 -6.74 -8.01
CA LEU A 102 -3.04 -5.34 -8.31
C LEU A 102 -3.80 -4.45 -7.34
N SER A 103 -3.15 -3.38 -6.94
CA SER A 103 -3.70 -2.33 -6.10
C SER A 103 -3.39 -0.98 -6.75
N PHE A 104 -4.17 0.03 -6.42
CA PHE A 104 -4.06 1.34 -7.04
C PHE A 104 -3.92 2.41 -5.97
N GLN A 105 -2.94 3.30 -6.16
CA GLN A 105 -2.66 4.45 -5.32
C GLN A 105 -2.51 5.69 -6.22
N VAL A 106 -2.33 6.88 -5.66
CA VAL A 106 -2.32 8.12 -6.47
C VAL A 106 -0.99 8.31 -7.19
N TYR A 107 -1.02 8.50 -8.50
CA TYR A 107 0.08 9.11 -9.23
C TYR A 107 -0.15 10.61 -9.33
N PHE A 108 0.50 11.35 -8.44
CA PHE A 108 0.27 12.76 -8.26
C PHE A 108 0.86 13.56 -9.42
N LEU A 109 0.01 14.18 -10.23
CA LEU A 109 0.42 15.04 -11.33
C LEU A 109 0.79 16.44 -10.85
N SER A 110 1.99 16.62 -10.32
CA SER A 110 2.51 17.90 -9.85
C SER A 110 2.77 18.94 -10.96
N ASP A 111 2.70 18.57 -12.24
CA ASP A 111 2.65 19.52 -13.37
C ASP A 111 1.26 20.13 -13.61
N THR A 112 0.30 19.79 -12.77
CA THR A 112 -1.07 20.32 -12.78
C THR A 112 -1.33 21.12 -11.52
N TRP A 113 -2.33 21.99 -11.56
CA TRP A 113 -2.83 22.77 -10.43
C TRP A 113 -4.35 22.86 -10.47
N MET A 114 -4.96 23.16 -9.34
CA MET A 114 -6.35 23.61 -9.32
C MET A 114 -6.38 25.04 -9.86
N ASN A 115 -6.87 25.21 -11.10
CA ASN A 115 -6.85 26.50 -11.74
C ASN A 115 -7.74 27.48 -10.97
N PRO A 116 -7.20 28.57 -10.42
CA PRO A 116 -7.94 29.48 -9.55
C PRO A 116 -9.07 30.23 -10.28
N LYS A 117 -9.02 30.30 -11.61
CA LYS A 117 -10.08 30.93 -12.42
C LYS A 117 -11.23 29.99 -12.75
N THR A 118 -10.95 28.71 -12.95
CA THR A 118 -11.95 27.75 -13.45
C THR A 118 -12.39 26.72 -12.42
N GLY A 119 -11.67 26.60 -11.30
CA GLY A 119 -11.91 25.56 -10.29
C GLY A 119 -11.69 24.15 -10.83
N LYS A 120 -10.91 23.98 -11.91
CA LYS A 120 -10.66 22.69 -12.54
C LYS A 120 -9.16 22.35 -12.57
N PRO A 121 -8.80 21.07 -12.41
CA PRO A 121 -7.43 20.62 -12.63
C PRO A 121 -6.98 20.91 -14.06
N THR A 122 -5.91 21.68 -14.22
CA THR A 122 -5.30 21.96 -15.53
C THR A 122 -3.79 21.91 -15.41
N ARG A 123 -3.08 21.79 -16.53
CA ARG A 123 -1.62 21.92 -16.53
C ARG A 123 -1.23 23.34 -16.11
N ILE A 124 -0.17 23.45 -15.30
CA ILE A 124 0.41 24.74 -14.94
C ILE A 124 0.87 25.44 -16.23
N PRO A 125 0.49 26.70 -16.48
CA PRO A 125 0.88 27.42 -17.69
C PRO A 125 2.40 27.48 -17.87
N ASP A 126 2.85 27.29 -19.12
CA ASP A 126 4.26 27.29 -19.53
C ASP A 126 5.16 26.23 -18.87
N TYR A 127 4.59 25.23 -18.17
CA TYR A 127 5.37 24.29 -17.38
C TYR A 127 6.49 23.58 -18.17
N TYR A 128 6.18 23.03 -19.35
CA TYR A 128 7.16 22.38 -20.24
C TYR A 128 7.86 23.33 -21.22
N GLY A 129 7.50 24.62 -21.22
CA GLY A 129 8.12 25.63 -22.06
C GLY A 129 9.51 26.03 -21.57
N LYS A 130 10.37 26.46 -22.52
CA LYS A 130 11.67 27.08 -22.25
C LYS A 130 11.60 28.60 -22.14
N VAL A 131 10.43 29.19 -22.40
CA VAL A 131 10.16 30.62 -22.28
C VAL A 131 8.80 30.84 -21.64
N TRP A 132 8.63 31.96 -20.96
CA TRP A 132 7.32 32.40 -20.50
C TRP A 132 6.47 32.90 -21.67
N THR A 133 5.16 32.64 -21.63
CA THR A 133 4.22 33.12 -22.64
C THR A 133 3.18 34.04 -22.01
N LYS A 134 2.27 34.57 -22.85
CA LYS A 134 1.10 35.30 -22.37
C LYS A 134 0.21 34.43 -21.47
N ALA A 135 0.28 33.10 -21.58
CA ALA A 135 -0.47 32.19 -20.73
C ALA A 135 0.00 32.24 -19.27
N GLY A 136 1.30 32.30 -19.00
CA GLY A 136 1.85 32.49 -17.65
C GLY A 136 1.38 33.80 -17.02
N VAL A 137 1.44 34.91 -17.75
CA VAL A 137 0.91 36.21 -17.28
C VAL A 137 -0.59 36.12 -17.01
N ALA A 138 -1.36 35.54 -17.93
CA ALA A 138 -2.79 35.35 -17.76
C ALA A 138 -3.14 34.43 -16.58
N ALA A 139 -2.24 33.54 -16.16
CA ALA A 139 -2.39 32.71 -14.98
C ALA A 139 -2.24 33.51 -13.67
N GLY A 140 -1.67 34.71 -13.74
CA GLY A 140 -1.32 35.53 -12.57
C GLY A 140 0.14 35.44 -12.16
N PHE A 141 1.02 34.90 -13.02
CA PHE A 141 2.46 34.95 -12.79
C PHE A 141 3.02 36.33 -13.17
N LYS A 142 3.96 36.83 -12.37
CA LYS A 142 4.72 38.07 -12.55
C LYS A 142 5.97 37.81 -13.39
N VAL A 143 5.77 37.39 -14.63
CA VAL A 143 6.82 36.98 -15.58
C VAL A 143 6.73 37.79 -16.88
N VAL A 144 7.82 37.90 -17.63
CA VAL A 144 7.84 38.63 -18.91
C VAL A 144 7.73 37.65 -20.08
N PRO A 145 6.72 37.77 -20.98
CA PRO A 145 6.63 36.92 -22.16
C PRO A 145 7.90 36.98 -23.03
N GLY A 146 8.43 35.81 -23.42
CA GLY A 146 9.66 35.66 -24.18
C GLY A 146 10.91 35.46 -23.30
N GLU A 147 10.84 35.75 -22.00
CA GLU A 147 11.94 35.51 -21.07
C GLU A 147 12.19 34.00 -20.90
N ALA A 148 13.47 33.62 -20.91
CA ALA A 148 13.90 32.24 -20.76
C ALA A 148 13.58 31.70 -19.37
N LYS A 149 13.24 30.42 -19.30
CA LYS A 149 13.00 29.68 -18.06
C LYS A 149 13.47 28.23 -18.18
N THR A 150 13.69 27.61 -17.04
CA THR A 150 13.92 26.16 -16.97
C THR A 150 12.62 25.43 -17.32
N THR A 151 12.73 24.34 -18.10
CA THR A 151 11.58 23.45 -18.33
C THR A 151 11.17 22.77 -17.03
N ARG A 152 9.90 22.37 -16.93
CA ARG A 152 9.29 21.76 -15.73
C ARG A 152 9.29 22.67 -14.49
N THR A 153 9.01 23.95 -14.73
CA THR A 153 8.83 24.97 -13.67
C THR A 153 7.64 25.87 -14.03
N PRO A 154 6.93 26.47 -13.05
CA PRO A 154 7.20 26.45 -11.61
C PRO A 154 6.62 25.23 -10.91
N ASN A 155 7.32 24.70 -9.91
CA ASN A 155 6.82 23.69 -8.99
C ASN A 155 6.01 24.32 -7.84
N HIS A 156 5.08 23.57 -7.23
CA HIS A 156 4.09 24.04 -6.22
C HIS A 156 4.65 24.71 -4.96
N GLY A 157 5.96 24.61 -4.69
CA GLY A 157 6.60 25.23 -3.53
C GLY A 157 7.10 26.65 -3.80
N GLN A 158 8.36 26.90 -3.43
CA GLN A 158 9.02 28.21 -3.51
C GLN A 158 8.97 28.81 -4.92
N GLN A 159 9.20 28.01 -5.96
CA GLN A 159 9.22 28.49 -7.34
C GLN A 159 7.88 29.11 -7.75
N MET A 160 6.75 28.46 -7.43
CA MET A 160 5.43 29.00 -7.72
C MET A 160 5.11 30.23 -6.86
N PHE A 161 5.60 30.26 -5.62
CA PHE A 161 5.51 31.43 -4.75
C PHE A 161 6.22 32.64 -5.36
N ASP A 162 7.46 32.47 -5.79
CA ASP A 162 8.27 33.55 -6.33
C ASP A 162 7.68 34.10 -7.64
N VAL A 163 7.43 33.24 -8.63
CA VAL A 163 6.92 33.68 -9.94
C VAL A 163 5.51 34.26 -9.86
N SER A 164 4.75 33.98 -8.81
CA SER A 164 3.41 34.56 -8.61
C SER A 164 3.41 35.80 -7.70
N GLY A 165 4.56 36.20 -7.15
CA GLY A 165 4.66 37.25 -6.14
C GLY A 165 3.84 36.94 -4.88
N GLY A 166 3.99 35.71 -4.39
CA GLY A 166 3.33 35.17 -3.20
C GLY A 166 1.83 34.93 -3.34
N ARG A 167 1.32 34.88 -4.57
CA ARG A 167 -0.11 34.60 -4.80
C ARG A 167 -0.41 33.11 -4.66
N PHE A 168 0.42 32.25 -5.22
CA PHE A 168 0.28 30.80 -5.25
C PHE A 168 1.49 30.13 -4.60
N GLY A 169 1.42 28.82 -4.36
CA GLY A 169 2.54 28.02 -3.85
C GLY A 169 2.85 28.24 -2.37
N HIS A 170 4.11 28.02 -1.97
CA HIS A 170 4.52 28.09 -0.57
C HIS A 170 5.93 28.65 -0.42
N ASP A 171 6.08 29.68 0.41
CA ASP A 171 7.37 30.21 0.85
C ASP A 171 7.98 29.23 1.86
N VAL A 172 8.85 28.35 1.36
CA VAL A 172 9.49 27.31 2.15
C VAL A 172 10.38 27.92 3.23
N LYS A 173 11.06 29.03 2.90
CA LYS A 173 12.01 29.69 3.81
C LYS A 173 11.32 30.26 5.04
N ASN A 174 10.15 30.88 4.87
CA ASN A 174 9.41 31.52 5.95
C ASN A 174 8.19 30.73 6.43
N GLY A 175 7.93 29.54 5.88
CA GLY A 175 6.78 28.71 6.23
C GLY A 175 5.44 29.35 5.90
N LYS A 176 5.36 30.18 4.85
CA LYS A 176 4.18 30.98 4.53
C LYS A 176 3.45 30.46 3.28
N PRO A 177 2.16 30.09 3.37
CA PRO A 177 1.39 29.71 2.20
C PRO A 177 1.11 30.92 1.30
N GLY A 178 0.94 30.67 0.00
CA GLY A 178 0.41 31.64 -0.95
C GLY A 178 -0.99 32.13 -0.55
N ARG A 179 -1.38 33.31 -1.06
CA ARG A 179 -2.69 33.91 -0.80
C ARG A 179 -3.87 33.08 -1.32
N GLU A 180 -3.66 32.30 -2.38
CA GLU A 180 -4.65 31.42 -3.00
C GLU A 180 -4.13 29.97 -3.03
N ASP A 181 -4.94 29.05 -2.54
CA ASP A 181 -4.63 27.63 -2.53
C ASP A 181 -4.98 26.97 -3.87
N VAL A 182 -3.97 26.50 -4.56
CA VAL A 182 -4.05 25.83 -5.86
C VAL A 182 -3.67 24.35 -5.79
N LEU A 183 -3.35 23.85 -4.59
CA LEU A 183 -2.80 22.51 -4.37
C LEU A 183 -3.77 21.60 -3.62
N THR A 184 -4.43 22.07 -2.56
CA THR A 184 -5.32 21.21 -1.73
C THR A 184 -6.45 20.62 -2.56
N GLY A 185 -7.18 21.47 -3.31
CA GLY A 185 -8.25 20.99 -4.19
C GLY A 185 -7.76 20.03 -5.28
N LEU A 186 -6.49 20.12 -5.69
CA LEU A 186 -5.89 19.15 -6.63
C LEU A 186 -5.61 17.81 -5.94
N ILE A 187 -5.07 17.81 -4.73
CA ILE A 187 -4.82 16.60 -3.93
C ILE A 187 -6.16 15.88 -3.66
N GLU A 188 -7.17 16.62 -3.21
CA GLU A 188 -8.51 16.09 -2.98
C GLU A 188 -9.11 15.49 -4.26
N TYR A 189 -9.01 16.21 -5.39
CA TYR A 189 -9.50 15.69 -6.68
C TYR A 189 -8.84 14.35 -7.05
N GLN A 190 -7.50 14.26 -6.99
CA GLN A 190 -6.79 13.04 -7.40
C GLN A 190 -6.97 11.88 -6.41
N THR A 191 -6.95 12.16 -5.10
CA THR A 191 -7.20 11.14 -4.07
C THR A 191 -8.64 10.62 -4.12
N ASN A 192 -9.63 11.51 -4.28
CA ASN A 192 -11.03 11.10 -4.43
C ASN A 192 -11.25 10.27 -5.69
N TRP A 193 -10.59 10.62 -6.80
CA TRP A 193 -10.66 9.77 -7.99
C TRP A 193 -10.16 8.34 -7.72
N VAL A 194 -9.05 8.16 -7.00
CA VAL A 194 -8.58 6.82 -6.61
C VAL A 194 -9.56 6.13 -5.67
N ARG A 195 -10.06 6.81 -4.63
CA ARG A 195 -11.07 6.26 -3.71
C ARG A 195 -12.33 5.80 -4.45
N THR A 196 -12.87 6.63 -5.34
CA THR A 196 -14.07 6.32 -6.12
C THR A 196 -13.87 5.10 -7.02
N ASN A 197 -12.70 4.96 -7.64
CA ASN A 197 -12.48 3.88 -8.59
C ASN A 197 -11.98 2.58 -7.95
N PHE A 198 -11.21 2.65 -6.85
CA PHE A 198 -10.47 1.52 -6.29
C PHE A 198 -10.70 1.30 -4.78
N GLY A 199 -11.52 2.14 -4.13
CA GLY A 199 -11.94 1.98 -2.74
C GLY A 199 -11.09 2.73 -1.72
N ALA A 200 -9.77 2.55 -1.75
CA ALA A 200 -8.86 3.16 -0.76
C ALA A 200 -7.71 3.94 -1.38
N CYS A 201 -7.30 5.00 -0.69
CA CYS A 201 -6.19 5.85 -1.10
C CYS A 201 -5.41 6.28 0.15
N SER A 202 -4.18 5.81 0.30
CA SER A 202 -3.35 6.15 1.48
C SER A 202 -1.92 6.52 1.12
N ALA A 203 -1.53 6.34 -0.15
CA ALA A 203 -0.22 6.68 -0.63
C ALA A 203 -0.26 7.34 -2.00
N ALA A 204 0.83 8.00 -2.36
CA ALA A 204 1.04 8.48 -3.71
C ALA A 204 2.46 8.25 -4.24
N GLY A 205 2.64 8.44 -5.54
CA GLY A 205 3.92 8.60 -6.19
C GLY A 205 3.94 9.84 -7.07
N TYR A 206 5.06 10.55 -7.12
CA TYR A 206 5.25 11.73 -7.96
C TYR A 206 5.72 11.35 -9.37
N ARG A 207 5.37 12.22 -10.32
CA ARG A 207 6.00 12.28 -11.63
C ARG A 207 7.38 12.97 -11.51
N ASN A 208 8.42 12.41 -12.15
CA ASN A 208 9.82 12.83 -12.00
C ASN A 208 10.08 14.34 -12.23
N GLY A 209 10.92 14.93 -11.38
CA GLY A 209 11.43 16.31 -11.52
C GLY A 209 10.44 17.39 -11.08
N GLN A 210 9.49 17.03 -10.22
CA GLN A 210 8.39 17.88 -9.79
C GLN A 210 8.34 17.88 -8.25
N THR A 211 8.57 19.03 -7.62
CA THR A 211 8.80 19.14 -6.16
C THR A 211 7.85 20.16 -5.51
N GLY A 212 8.02 20.43 -4.22
CA GLY A 212 7.36 21.55 -3.54
C GLY A 212 5.88 21.38 -3.18
N ALA A 213 5.31 20.19 -3.35
CA ALA A 213 3.94 19.89 -2.91
C ALA A 213 3.87 19.22 -1.51
N SER A 214 5.02 18.92 -0.91
CA SER A 214 5.12 18.14 0.33
C SER A 214 4.43 18.75 1.53
N TYR A 215 4.36 20.07 1.63
CA TYR A 215 3.77 20.77 2.78
C TYR A 215 2.27 20.46 2.96
N ALA A 216 1.55 20.14 1.87
CA ALA A 216 0.11 19.87 1.90
C ALA A 216 -0.22 18.37 1.99
N MET A 217 0.70 17.47 1.59
CA MET A 217 0.41 16.03 1.49
C MET A 217 0.06 15.32 2.81
N PRO A 218 0.69 15.61 3.97
CA PRO A 218 0.48 14.84 5.20
C PRO A 218 -0.96 14.82 5.71
N ALA A 219 -1.77 15.83 5.37
CA ALA A 219 -3.18 15.88 5.74
C ALA A 219 -4.06 14.91 4.92
N HIS A 220 -3.56 14.41 3.79
CA HIS A 220 -4.35 13.63 2.82
C HIS A 220 -3.77 12.24 2.53
N LEU A 221 -2.49 12.01 2.82
CA LEU A 221 -1.77 10.78 2.46
C LEU A 221 -0.78 10.40 3.56
N LEU A 222 -0.63 9.10 3.82
CA LEU A 222 0.31 8.55 4.81
C LEU A 222 1.75 8.59 4.32
N GLY A 223 1.96 8.57 3.01
CA GLY A 223 3.29 8.63 2.43
C GLY A 223 3.25 8.85 0.93
N VAL A 224 4.28 9.54 0.44
CA VAL A 224 4.45 9.78 -1.00
C VAL A 224 5.85 9.34 -1.42
N ARG A 225 5.93 8.65 -2.55
CA ARG A 225 7.19 8.36 -3.24
C ARG A 225 7.59 9.54 -4.11
N ASN A 226 8.83 9.99 -4.02
CA ASN A 226 9.43 10.86 -5.05
C ASN A 226 10.62 10.20 -5.75
N SER A 227 10.82 10.56 -7.01
CA SER A 227 12.02 10.28 -7.80
C SER A 227 12.93 11.50 -7.80
N GLY A 228 14.15 11.36 -7.28
CA GLY A 228 15.16 12.41 -7.36
C GLY A 228 15.72 12.55 -8.77
N HIS A 229 16.29 13.73 -9.04
CA HIS A 229 16.92 14.05 -10.33
C HIS A 229 18.22 13.25 -10.58
N ASN A 230 18.88 12.79 -9.51
CA ASN A 230 20.18 12.10 -9.56
C ASN A 230 20.06 10.57 -9.53
N GLY A 231 18.87 10.01 -9.73
CA GLY A 231 18.63 8.58 -9.53
C GLY A 231 18.45 8.16 -8.07
N ASP A 232 18.66 9.06 -7.10
CA ASP A 232 18.29 8.84 -5.71
C ASP A 232 16.77 8.90 -5.55
N PHE A 233 16.16 7.86 -5.01
CA PHE A 233 14.73 7.87 -4.71
C PHE A 233 14.51 7.94 -3.21
N SER A 234 13.64 8.84 -2.81
CA SER A 234 13.20 8.96 -1.44
C SER A 234 11.79 8.44 -1.31
N TYR A 235 11.63 7.54 -0.35
CA TYR A 235 10.35 7.17 0.18
C TYR A 235 10.24 7.62 1.64
N GLY A 236 10.10 8.92 1.85
CA GLY A 236 9.93 9.53 3.16
C GLY A 236 10.92 10.65 3.47
N ARG A 237 12.20 10.50 3.08
CA ARG A 237 13.26 11.50 3.28
C ARG A 237 14.18 11.61 2.07
N SER A 238 14.11 12.74 1.36
CA SER A 238 15.12 13.09 0.34
C SER A 238 16.15 13.99 1.01
N PRO A 239 17.46 13.71 0.92
CA PRO A 239 18.48 14.66 1.35
C PRO A 239 18.58 15.89 0.42
N HIS A 240 17.92 15.87 -0.74
CA HIS A 240 18.02 16.91 -1.78
C HIS A 240 16.84 17.88 -1.85
N ASP A 241 15.82 17.69 -1.01
CA ASP A 241 14.72 18.63 -0.82
C ASP A 241 14.29 18.52 0.65
N GLU A 242 14.13 19.64 1.35
CA GLU A 242 13.59 19.73 2.73
C GLU A 242 12.11 19.29 2.85
N ALA A 243 11.65 18.46 1.92
CA ALA A 243 10.36 17.83 1.87
C ALA A 243 10.40 16.51 2.64
N ILE A 244 10.19 16.62 3.95
CA ILE A 244 9.90 15.53 4.86
C ILE A 244 8.53 14.94 4.47
N LEU A 245 8.49 13.72 3.94
CA LEU A 245 7.27 13.04 3.53
C LEU A 245 6.86 12.06 4.63
N GLY A 246 6.09 12.55 5.61
CA GLY A 246 5.36 11.72 6.59
C GLY A 246 6.20 10.93 7.61
N THR A 247 7.52 11.06 7.60
CA THR A 247 8.41 10.28 8.49
C THR A 247 9.33 11.12 9.35
N GLY A 248 9.71 12.34 8.97
CA GLY A 248 10.77 13.12 9.65
C GLY A 248 10.44 13.79 10.99
N ARG A 249 9.32 13.46 11.67
CA ARG A 249 9.31 13.55 13.15
C ARG A 249 10.04 12.38 13.82
N TYR A 250 10.46 11.41 13.03
CA TYR A 250 11.13 10.19 13.42
C TYR A 250 12.26 9.97 12.39
N PRO A 251 13.54 10.27 12.68
CA PRO A 251 14.68 9.93 11.79
C PRO A 251 14.76 8.42 11.48
N ASP A 252 13.89 7.67 12.13
CA ASP A 252 13.82 6.25 12.29
C ASP A 252 12.46 5.79 11.76
N LEU A 253 12.43 5.37 10.49
CA LEU A 253 11.51 4.31 10.08
C LEU A 253 11.83 2.98 10.80
N THR A 254 12.88 2.99 11.64
CA THR A 254 13.22 2.06 12.70
C THR A 254 14.31 2.66 13.60
N PRO A 255 14.38 2.26 14.88
CA PRO A 255 15.61 2.42 15.66
C PRO A 255 16.82 1.99 14.82
N LYS A 256 17.95 2.70 14.95
CA LYS A 256 19.23 2.45 14.25
C LYS A 256 19.72 0.98 14.14
N ASP A 257 19.10 0.05 14.86
CA ASP A 257 19.48 -1.36 14.96
C ASP A 257 18.45 -2.34 14.33
N THR A 258 17.39 -1.85 13.69
CA THR A 258 16.44 -2.65 12.88
C THR A 258 16.06 -1.86 11.61
N ALA A 259 15.67 -2.52 10.52
CA ALA A 259 15.12 -1.96 9.26
C ALA A 259 15.63 -0.62 8.64
N SER A 260 16.92 -0.40 8.49
CA SER A 260 17.43 0.36 7.33
C SER A 260 17.88 -0.70 6.32
N PHE A 261 17.46 -0.72 5.06
CA PHE A 261 17.86 0.27 4.07
C PHE A 261 16.78 0.48 3.00
N VAL A 262 16.55 1.76 2.68
CA VAL A 262 16.01 2.19 1.39
C VAL A 262 16.99 1.73 0.33
N LEU A 263 16.60 0.79 -0.52
CA LEU A 263 17.28 0.64 -1.80
C LEU A 263 16.28 0.58 -2.92
N THR A 264 16.25 1.70 -3.60
CA THR A 264 15.52 1.97 -4.81
C THR A 264 16.45 1.72 -5.97
N THR A 265 16.37 0.54 -6.55
CA THR A 265 16.84 0.38 -7.92
C THR A 265 15.65 0.55 -8.83
N ARG A 266 15.69 1.55 -9.70
CA ARG A 266 14.98 1.38 -10.96
C ARG A 266 15.78 0.31 -11.69
N ALA A 267 15.30 -0.92 -11.68
CA ALA A 267 16.05 -2.01 -12.31
C ALA A 267 16.49 -1.63 -13.74
N GLY A 268 15.72 -0.79 -14.44
CA GLY A 268 16.01 -0.28 -15.79
C GLY A 268 16.83 1.00 -15.94
N ASP A 269 17.39 1.59 -14.89
CA ASP A 269 18.17 2.84 -14.97
C ASP A 269 19.54 2.78 -14.27
N VAL A 270 19.92 1.62 -13.74
CA VAL A 270 21.31 1.45 -13.32
C VAL A 270 22.13 1.28 -14.59
N ASP A 271 23.13 2.13 -14.81
CA ASP A 271 24.18 1.94 -15.83
C ASP A 271 25.10 0.77 -15.43
N ASP A 272 24.50 -0.40 -15.19
CA ASP A 272 25.15 -1.63 -14.78
C ASP A 272 24.51 -2.81 -15.53
N SER A 273 25.19 -3.95 -15.56
CA SER A 273 24.66 -5.16 -16.16
C SER A 273 23.36 -5.57 -15.48
N ARG A 274 22.42 -6.09 -16.28
CA ARG A 274 21.15 -6.64 -15.79
C ARG A 274 21.34 -7.64 -14.65
N GLU A 275 22.37 -8.49 -14.73
CA GLU A 275 22.65 -9.49 -13.70
C GLU A 275 23.02 -8.84 -12.36
N ASN A 276 23.84 -7.78 -12.40
CA ASN A 276 24.21 -7.03 -11.19
C ASN A 276 23.01 -6.34 -10.57
N VAL A 277 22.13 -5.74 -11.37
CA VAL A 277 20.88 -5.15 -10.89
C VAL A 277 20.01 -6.18 -10.17
N MET A 278 19.80 -7.34 -10.80
CA MET A 278 18.93 -8.37 -10.24
C MET A 278 19.51 -8.96 -8.94
N ARG A 279 20.81 -9.25 -8.93
CA ARG A 279 21.54 -9.70 -7.73
C ARG A 279 21.48 -8.67 -6.62
N HIS A 280 21.59 -7.39 -6.97
CA HIS A 280 21.45 -6.30 -6.02
C HIS A 280 20.06 -6.32 -5.40
N CYS A 281 18.97 -6.33 -6.19
CA CYS A 281 17.60 -6.45 -5.67
C CYS A 281 17.40 -7.64 -4.73
N GLN A 282 17.98 -8.80 -5.06
CA GLN A 282 17.91 -9.99 -4.19
C GLN A 282 18.62 -9.77 -2.85
N LYS A 283 19.85 -9.24 -2.86
CA LYS A 283 20.61 -8.92 -1.64
C LYS A 283 19.83 -7.99 -0.71
N LEU A 284 19.08 -7.04 -1.26
CA LEU A 284 18.28 -6.10 -0.49
C LEU A 284 17.08 -6.73 0.16
N LEU A 285 16.43 -7.64 -0.57
CA LEU A 285 15.35 -8.44 0.00
C LEU A 285 15.87 -9.35 1.11
N GLU A 286 17.02 -10.00 0.93
CA GLU A 286 17.69 -10.80 1.97
C GLU A 286 17.98 -9.96 3.22
N GLN A 287 18.49 -8.74 3.04
CA GLN A 287 18.71 -7.79 4.13
C GLN A 287 17.41 -7.40 4.84
N ALA A 288 16.35 -7.09 4.09
CA ALA A 288 15.05 -6.79 4.68
C ALA A 288 14.50 -7.98 5.48
N ILE A 289 14.66 -9.21 4.98
CA ILE A 289 14.27 -10.42 5.71
C ILE A 289 15.09 -10.57 7.00
N ALA A 290 16.42 -10.47 6.90
CA ALA A 290 17.33 -10.64 8.04
C ALA A 290 17.13 -9.59 9.14
N THR A 291 16.69 -8.39 8.78
CA THR A 291 16.49 -7.26 9.70
C THR A 291 15.03 -7.04 10.09
N HIS A 292 14.13 -7.95 9.74
CA HIS A 292 12.69 -7.82 9.96
C HIS A 292 12.10 -6.51 9.37
N GLY A 293 12.60 -6.11 8.21
CA GLY A 293 12.30 -4.83 7.55
C GLY A 293 11.24 -4.91 6.45
N TRP A 294 11.22 -3.86 5.63
CA TRP A 294 10.32 -3.72 4.48
C TRP A 294 11.12 -3.53 3.19
N TYR A 295 11.08 -4.53 2.31
CA TYR A 295 11.59 -4.41 0.94
C TYR A 295 10.59 -3.67 0.06
N ARG A 296 11.08 -2.68 -0.68
CA ARG A 296 10.27 -1.79 -1.51
C ARG A 296 10.96 -1.45 -2.83
N ASP A 297 10.33 -1.80 -3.94
CA ASP A 297 10.84 -1.53 -5.29
C ASP A 297 9.91 -0.61 -6.09
N PHE A 298 10.47 0.09 -7.09
CA PHE A 298 9.70 0.72 -8.14
C PHE A 298 10.34 0.52 -9.52
N ASN A 299 9.50 0.13 -10.48
CA ASN A 299 9.91 -0.08 -11.86
C ASN A 299 8.81 0.40 -12.82
N HIS A 300 9.20 1.10 -13.87
CA HIS A 300 8.31 1.45 -14.98
C HIS A 300 8.12 0.22 -15.88
N TRP A 301 7.14 -0.62 -15.57
CA TRP A 301 6.89 -1.88 -16.29
C TRP A 301 6.81 -1.72 -17.82
N HIS A 302 6.28 -0.59 -18.29
CA HIS A 302 6.12 -0.30 -19.72
C HIS A 302 7.44 0.03 -20.45
N THR A 303 8.49 0.40 -19.71
CA THR A 303 9.83 0.66 -20.26
C THR A 303 10.83 -0.43 -19.95
N SER A 304 10.58 -1.28 -18.94
CA SER A 304 11.52 -2.34 -18.53
C SER A 304 12.02 -3.22 -19.69
N PRO A 305 11.20 -3.58 -20.71
CA PRO A 305 11.69 -4.38 -21.83
C PRO A 305 12.72 -3.66 -22.70
N ARG A 306 12.70 -2.32 -22.76
CA ARG A 306 13.69 -1.53 -23.51
C ARG A 306 15.08 -1.64 -22.88
N PHE A 307 15.14 -1.88 -21.58
CA PHE A 307 16.36 -2.07 -20.81
C PHE A 307 16.69 -3.56 -20.62
N GLY A 308 16.08 -4.45 -21.41
CA GLY A 308 16.33 -5.89 -21.35
C GLY A 308 15.81 -6.57 -20.08
N LEU A 309 15.01 -5.89 -19.24
CA LEU A 309 14.52 -6.45 -17.98
C LEU A 309 13.16 -7.10 -18.14
N SER A 310 13.09 -8.34 -17.65
CA SER A 310 11.85 -9.10 -17.57
C SER A 310 11.27 -8.97 -16.17
N LEU A 311 10.10 -8.33 -16.04
CA LEU A 311 9.33 -8.31 -14.80
C LEU A 311 9.02 -9.74 -14.31
N GLU A 312 8.78 -10.63 -15.27
CA GLU A 312 8.59 -12.05 -15.03
C GLU A 312 9.79 -12.70 -14.32
N GLN A 313 11.02 -12.43 -14.80
CA GLN A 313 12.23 -12.93 -14.14
C GLN A 313 12.43 -12.26 -12.78
N PHE A 314 12.19 -10.95 -12.70
CA PHE A 314 12.32 -10.20 -11.47
C PHE A 314 11.42 -10.77 -10.37
N LEU A 315 10.14 -10.95 -10.63
CA LEU A 315 9.22 -11.50 -9.62
C LEU A 315 9.57 -12.96 -9.26
N ALA A 316 10.04 -13.76 -10.23
CA ALA A 316 10.50 -15.12 -9.96
C ALA A 316 11.74 -15.14 -9.03
N ASP A 317 12.73 -14.29 -9.31
CA ASP A 317 13.96 -14.16 -8.51
C ASP A 317 13.64 -13.67 -7.09
N GLN A 318 12.74 -12.68 -6.97
CA GLN A 318 12.26 -12.21 -5.66
C GLN A 318 11.54 -13.33 -4.90
N ARG A 319 10.69 -14.11 -5.58
CA ARG A 319 9.98 -15.23 -4.94
C ARG A 319 10.93 -16.33 -4.50
N GLN A 320 11.97 -16.62 -5.29
CA GLN A 320 13.03 -17.56 -4.93
C GLN A 320 13.79 -17.07 -3.70
N THR A 321 14.16 -15.79 -3.64
CA THR A 321 14.83 -15.17 -2.49
C THR A 321 13.98 -15.19 -1.22
N ILE A 322 12.66 -14.97 -1.32
CA ILE A 322 11.73 -15.16 -0.19
C ILE A 322 11.80 -16.59 0.34
N GLY A 323 11.81 -17.59 -0.56
CA GLY A 323 11.98 -18.99 -0.22
C GLY A 323 10.98 -19.46 0.85
N LYS A 324 11.50 -19.89 2.01
CA LYS A 324 10.71 -20.35 3.17
C LYS A 324 10.48 -19.27 4.23
N HIS A 325 11.01 -18.07 4.05
CA HIS A 325 10.82 -16.97 4.99
C HIS A 325 9.36 -16.52 5.01
N ASP A 326 8.89 -16.10 6.19
CA ASP A 326 7.54 -15.59 6.36
C ASP A 326 7.45 -14.13 5.92
N VAL A 327 7.35 -13.90 4.61
CA VAL A 327 7.28 -12.56 4.02
C VAL A 327 5.87 -12.29 3.53
N VAL A 328 5.26 -11.19 4.02
CA VAL A 328 3.97 -10.74 3.53
C VAL A 328 4.16 -9.81 2.33
N SER A 329 3.49 -10.12 1.23
CA SER A 329 3.41 -9.22 0.08
C SER A 329 2.21 -8.30 0.25
N LEU A 330 2.46 -7.00 0.31
CA LEU A 330 1.44 -5.97 0.49
C LEU A 330 1.58 -4.90 -0.59
N ASP A 331 0.45 -4.31 -0.96
CA ASP A 331 0.51 -3.03 -1.64
C ASP A 331 1.13 -1.96 -0.75
N PHE A 332 1.67 -0.95 -1.41
CA PHE A 332 2.40 0.14 -0.77
C PHE A 332 1.55 0.89 0.27
N GLY A 333 0.26 1.10 -0.02
CA GLY A 333 -0.65 1.81 0.88
C GLY A 333 -0.96 0.99 2.13
N SER A 334 -1.26 -0.30 1.97
CA SER A 334 -1.48 -1.22 3.10
C SER A 334 -0.24 -1.37 3.98
N ALA A 335 0.95 -1.43 3.38
CA ALA A 335 2.20 -1.47 4.16
C ALA A 335 2.35 -0.23 5.06
N LEU A 336 2.09 0.97 4.51
CA LEU A 336 2.11 2.21 5.29
C LEU A 336 1.03 2.23 6.38
N GLN A 337 -0.20 1.85 6.03
CA GLN A 337 -1.28 1.78 7.02
C GLN A 337 -0.94 0.88 8.19
N HIS A 338 -0.34 -0.29 7.93
CA HIS A 338 0.00 -1.21 9.02
C HIS A 338 1.03 -0.59 9.97
N LYS A 339 2.06 0.05 9.41
CA LYS A 339 3.07 0.77 10.19
C LYS A 339 2.41 1.81 11.10
N PHE A 340 1.56 2.67 10.54
CA PHE A 340 0.93 3.73 11.33
C PHE A 340 -0.09 3.18 12.33
N LEU A 341 -0.83 2.11 12.00
CA LEU A 341 -1.69 1.41 12.97
C LEU A 341 -0.89 0.88 14.15
N ARG A 342 0.30 0.30 13.90
CA ARG A 342 1.20 -0.19 14.93
C ARG A 342 1.64 0.94 15.85
N ASP A 343 2.08 2.07 15.30
CA ASP A 343 2.50 3.23 16.10
C ASP A 343 1.37 3.82 16.95
N MET A 344 0.16 3.80 16.40
CA MET A 344 -1.03 4.32 17.09
C MET A 344 -1.53 3.39 18.19
N ALA A 345 -1.13 2.12 18.19
CA ALA A 345 -1.72 1.09 19.02
C ALA A 345 -0.99 0.90 20.35
N THR A 346 -1.78 0.80 21.41
CA THR A 346 -1.37 0.17 22.67
C THR A 346 -2.22 -1.07 22.88
N VAL A 347 -1.59 -2.20 23.19
CA VAL A 347 -2.21 -3.52 23.23
C VAL A 347 -2.13 -4.09 24.64
N TRP A 348 -3.24 -4.68 25.09
CA TRP A 348 -3.32 -5.50 26.30
C TRP A 348 -4.12 -6.76 25.99
N ALA A 349 -3.84 -7.83 26.71
CA ALA A 349 -4.72 -8.99 26.72
C ALA A 349 -4.83 -9.57 28.13
N HIS A 350 -6.00 -10.10 28.46
CA HIS A 350 -6.23 -10.77 29.73
C HIS A 350 -7.14 -11.97 29.54
N GLU A 351 -6.90 -12.96 30.38
CA GLU A 351 -7.71 -14.16 30.46
C GLU A 351 -8.98 -13.89 31.26
N THR A 352 -10.08 -14.47 30.79
CA THR A 352 -11.41 -14.43 31.37
C THR A 352 -11.92 -15.85 31.52
N ASP A 353 -13.07 -16.04 32.15
CA ASP A 353 -13.69 -17.37 32.21
C ASP A 353 -14.12 -17.91 30.84
N ALA A 354 -14.42 -17.01 29.90
CA ALA A 354 -14.90 -17.36 28.57
C ALA A 354 -13.78 -17.56 27.53
N GLY A 355 -12.54 -17.18 27.83
CA GLY A 355 -11.42 -17.15 26.88
C GLY A 355 -10.49 -15.98 27.14
N ILE A 356 -9.96 -15.35 26.08
CA ILE A 356 -9.04 -14.21 26.17
C ILE A 356 -9.70 -12.97 25.57
N GLU A 357 -9.63 -11.84 26.27
CA GLU A 357 -9.97 -10.52 25.71
C GLU A 357 -8.70 -9.79 25.30
N VAL A 358 -8.66 -9.32 24.05
CA VAL A 358 -7.60 -8.46 23.51
C VAL A 358 -8.15 -7.05 23.40
N VAL A 359 -7.52 -6.12 24.10
CA VAL A 359 -7.89 -4.69 24.12
C VAL A 359 -6.83 -3.91 23.37
N VAL A 360 -7.24 -3.13 22.37
CA VAL A 360 -6.35 -2.23 21.63
C VAL A 360 -6.87 -0.81 21.71
N LYS A 361 -6.04 0.11 22.22
CA LYS A 361 -6.31 1.54 22.18
C LYS A 361 -5.54 2.16 21.03
N PHE A 362 -6.25 2.79 20.11
CA PHE A 362 -5.68 3.56 19.02
C PHE A 362 -5.71 5.04 19.35
N ARG A 363 -4.55 5.69 19.27
CA ARG A 363 -4.40 7.15 19.38
C ARG A 363 -3.46 7.60 18.28
N ASP A 364 -3.82 8.65 17.55
CA ASP A 364 -2.91 9.28 16.60
C ASP A 364 -1.85 10.10 17.37
N PRO A 365 -0.57 9.65 17.44
CA PRO A 365 0.47 10.44 18.10
C PRO A 365 0.96 11.61 17.23
N TYR A 366 0.60 11.62 15.95
CA TYR A 366 0.99 12.65 14.98
C TYR A 366 0.00 13.81 14.96
N GLY A 367 -1.29 13.53 15.22
CA GLY A 367 -2.37 14.51 15.31
C GLY A 367 -2.87 15.05 13.97
N SER A 368 -2.42 14.47 12.86
CA SER A 368 -2.68 14.96 11.51
C SER A 368 -2.90 13.83 10.49
N LEU A 369 -2.98 12.57 10.93
CA LEU A 369 -3.15 11.46 9.98
C LEU A 369 -4.58 11.46 9.39
N PRO A 370 -4.73 11.11 8.10
CA PRO A 370 -6.04 10.89 7.49
C PRO A 370 -6.65 9.56 7.96
N LEU A 371 -7.09 9.50 9.22
CA LEU A 371 -7.52 8.26 9.87
C LEU A 371 -8.65 7.53 9.14
N GLY A 372 -9.51 8.27 8.43
CA GLY A 372 -10.61 7.72 7.64
C GLY A 372 -10.18 6.85 6.45
N ASP A 373 -8.93 6.95 6.00
CA ASP A 373 -8.41 6.17 4.86
C ASP A 373 -7.81 4.81 5.25
N PHE A 374 -7.72 4.53 6.55
CA PHE A 374 -7.27 3.25 7.05
C PHE A 374 -8.38 2.20 6.91
N HIS A 375 -8.10 1.13 6.18
CA HIS A 375 -9.07 0.08 5.85
C HIS A 375 -8.57 -1.33 6.14
N ILE A 376 -7.35 -1.47 6.68
CA ILE A 376 -6.79 -2.76 7.10
C ILE A 376 -6.86 -2.90 8.63
N PRO A 377 -6.98 -4.13 9.16
CA PRO A 377 -6.85 -4.34 10.60
C PRO A 377 -5.39 -4.24 11.09
N LEU A 378 -5.21 -3.96 12.37
CA LEU A 378 -3.93 -4.16 13.06
C LEU A 378 -3.70 -5.66 13.27
N SER A 379 -2.49 -6.16 13.06
CA SER A 379 -2.12 -7.52 13.47
C SER A 379 -1.60 -7.52 14.90
N VAL A 380 -2.23 -8.29 15.78
CA VAL A 380 -1.84 -8.45 17.18
C VAL A 380 -1.49 -9.90 17.44
N ARG A 381 -0.26 -10.16 17.88
CA ARG A 381 0.19 -11.47 18.36
C ARG A 381 -0.25 -11.66 19.80
N VAL A 382 -0.80 -12.83 20.11
CA VAL A 382 -1.25 -13.23 21.45
C VAL A 382 -0.62 -14.58 21.79
N GLU A 383 0.07 -14.67 22.91
CA GLU A 383 0.63 -15.92 23.43
C GLU A 383 -0.47 -16.71 24.15
N LEU A 384 -0.73 -17.94 23.73
CA LEU A 384 -1.74 -18.80 24.35
C LEU A 384 -1.14 -19.76 25.37
N ALA A 385 0.19 -19.92 25.39
CA ALA A 385 0.88 -20.82 26.31
C ALA A 385 0.51 -20.52 27.77
N GLY A 386 0.07 -21.56 28.48
CA GLY A 386 -0.36 -21.46 29.87
C GLY A 386 -1.74 -20.84 30.09
N THR A 387 -2.50 -20.53 29.04
CA THR A 387 -3.90 -20.08 29.13
C THR A 387 -4.87 -21.26 28.91
N LYS A 388 -6.16 -21.07 29.20
CA LYS A 388 -7.29 -21.97 28.89
C LYS A 388 -7.46 -22.23 27.38
N LEU A 389 -6.81 -21.43 26.53
CA LEU A 389 -6.81 -21.59 25.06
C LEU A 389 -5.55 -22.29 24.54
N ALA A 390 -4.59 -22.65 25.40
CA ALA A 390 -3.40 -23.41 24.99
C ALA A 390 -3.80 -24.69 24.25
N ASP A 391 -3.14 -24.97 23.12
CA ASP A 391 -3.35 -26.15 22.27
C ASP A 391 -4.76 -26.33 21.67
N ARG A 392 -5.70 -25.41 21.91
CA ARG A 392 -7.08 -25.49 21.40
C ARG A 392 -7.27 -24.74 20.07
N GLY A 393 -8.33 -25.10 19.36
CA GLY A 393 -8.84 -24.25 18.28
C GLY A 393 -9.39 -22.93 18.86
N VAL A 394 -9.14 -21.81 18.18
CA VAL A 394 -9.55 -20.48 18.63
C VAL A 394 -10.35 -19.79 17.52
N PHE A 395 -11.45 -19.14 17.90
CA PHE A 395 -12.19 -18.24 17.01
C PHE A 395 -12.52 -16.92 17.72
N SER A 396 -12.93 -15.93 16.93
CA SER A 396 -13.44 -14.66 17.44
C SER A 396 -14.91 -14.49 17.07
N PRO A 397 -15.82 -14.25 18.03
CA PRO A 397 -17.22 -13.92 17.75
C PRO A 397 -17.38 -12.70 16.84
N GLN A 398 -16.41 -11.78 16.86
CA GLN A 398 -16.35 -10.59 16.00
C GLN A 398 -15.92 -10.93 14.55
N ARG A 399 -15.70 -12.21 14.22
CA ARG A 399 -15.23 -12.71 12.91
C ARG A 399 -13.91 -12.08 12.48
N CYS A 400 -13.04 -11.76 13.44
CA CYS A 400 -11.69 -11.34 13.16
C CYS A 400 -10.92 -12.46 12.48
N ALA A 401 -10.11 -12.10 11.49
CA ALA A 401 -9.21 -13.06 10.86
C ALA A 401 -8.12 -13.47 11.85
N ILE A 402 -7.90 -14.78 12.02
CA ILE A 402 -6.91 -15.33 12.96
C ILE A 402 -5.94 -16.20 12.18
N ARG A 403 -4.64 -15.99 12.38
CA ARG A 403 -3.57 -16.87 11.89
C ARG A 403 -2.99 -17.63 13.06
N ARG A 404 -2.86 -18.95 12.95
CA ARG A 404 -2.14 -19.76 13.94
C ARG A 404 -0.64 -19.68 13.67
N LEU A 405 0.15 -19.48 14.72
CA LEU A 405 1.61 -19.53 14.67
C LEU A 405 2.13 -20.80 15.37
N PRO A 406 3.37 -21.23 15.09
CA PRO A 406 4.07 -22.20 15.92
C PRO A 406 4.19 -21.72 17.37
N GLY A 407 4.35 -22.67 18.31
CA GLY A 407 4.63 -22.33 19.72
C GLY A 407 3.44 -21.84 20.54
N ASN A 408 2.20 -22.25 20.21
CA ASN A 408 0.98 -21.83 20.91
C ASN A 408 0.77 -20.31 20.92
N ALA A 409 1.01 -19.66 19.78
CA ALA A 409 0.67 -18.26 19.57
C ALA A 409 -0.32 -18.12 18.41
N ILE A 410 -1.07 -17.02 18.40
CA ILE A 410 -1.92 -16.63 17.28
C ILE A 410 -1.69 -15.17 16.93
N VAL A 411 -2.06 -14.79 15.71
CA VAL A 411 -2.21 -13.39 15.29
C VAL A 411 -3.66 -13.13 15.00
N VAL A 412 -4.25 -12.13 15.66
CA VAL A 412 -5.63 -11.69 15.42
C VAL A 412 -5.63 -10.34 14.70
N GLY A 413 -6.48 -10.20 13.68
CA GLY A 413 -6.73 -8.95 12.99
C GLY A 413 -7.72 -8.07 13.75
N VAL A 414 -7.23 -7.06 14.47
CA VAL A 414 -8.05 -6.10 15.22
C VAL A 414 -8.52 -4.98 14.28
N PRO A 415 -9.83 -4.85 14.00
CA PRO A 415 -10.34 -3.80 13.12
C PRO A 415 -10.11 -2.40 13.69
N PHE A 416 -9.75 -1.47 12.82
CA PHE A 416 -9.65 -0.05 13.16
C PHE A 416 -10.89 0.70 12.64
N ALA A 417 -11.44 1.60 13.45
CA ALA A 417 -12.71 2.28 13.15
C ALA A 417 -12.54 3.58 12.34
N GLY A 418 -11.35 3.83 11.78
CA GLY A 418 -11.02 5.07 11.07
C GLY A 418 -10.91 6.30 11.97
N ARG A 419 -10.76 6.11 13.28
CA ARG A 419 -10.66 7.17 14.30
C ARG A 419 -10.01 6.64 15.57
N ALA A 420 -9.48 7.53 16.40
CA ALA A 420 -9.04 7.17 17.75
C ALA A 420 -10.16 6.45 18.50
N CYS A 421 -9.87 5.25 19.01
CA CYS A 421 -10.87 4.38 19.62
C CYS A 421 -10.22 3.32 20.51
N VAL A 422 -11.06 2.62 21.29
CA VAL A 422 -10.67 1.37 21.95
C VAL A 422 -11.45 0.24 21.28
N ALA A 423 -10.74 -0.76 20.79
CA ALA A 423 -11.28 -1.99 20.23
C ALA A 423 -11.08 -3.14 21.24
N VAL A 424 -12.09 -3.98 21.40
CA VAL A 424 -12.05 -5.17 22.27
C VAL A 424 -12.45 -6.38 21.44
N ILE A 425 -11.55 -7.36 21.35
CA ILE A 425 -11.73 -8.62 20.61
C ILE A 425 -11.76 -9.78 21.59
N GLU A 426 -12.77 -10.63 21.48
CA GLU A 426 -12.87 -11.86 22.25
C GLU A 426 -12.28 -13.02 21.45
N LEU A 427 -11.46 -13.83 22.11
CA LEU A 427 -10.93 -15.08 21.60
C LEU A 427 -11.51 -16.21 22.45
N LYS A 428 -12.17 -17.17 21.80
CA LYS A 428 -12.89 -18.27 22.45
C LYS A 428 -12.44 -19.61 21.89
N PRO A 429 -12.54 -20.70 22.66
CA PRO A 429 -12.22 -22.02 22.14
C PRO A 429 -13.25 -22.47 21.10
N THR A 430 -12.82 -23.25 20.13
CA THR A 430 -13.68 -23.96 19.17
C THR A 430 -13.02 -25.26 18.74
N ASP A 431 -13.82 -26.25 18.36
CA ASP A 431 -13.35 -27.50 17.76
C ASP A 431 -13.25 -27.39 16.23
N THR A 432 -13.79 -26.33 15.63
CA THR A 432 -13.79 -26.07 14.18
C THR A 432 -13.15 -24.72 13.84
N PRO A 433 -11.84 -24.53 14.13
CA PRO A 433 -11.18 -23.27 13.84
C PRO A 433 -11.10 -23.03 12.32
N SER A 434 -11.31 -21.77 11.92
CA SER A 434 -11.04 -21.30 10.56
C SER A 434 -9.91 -20.28 10.63
N TYR A 435 -8.70 -20.72 10.28
CA TYR A 435 -7.51 -19.88 10.31
C TYR A 435 -7.16 -19.34 8.92
N LEU A 436 -6.59 -18.14 8.88
CA LEU A 436 -5.91 -17.59 7.72
C LEU A 436 -4.77 -18.52 7.30
N ASP A 437 -4.85 -19.00 6.07
CA ASP A 437 -3.77 -19.70 5.40
C ASP A 437 -3.16 -18.79 4.32
N LEU A 438 -1.89 -18.45 4.50
CA LEU A 438 -1.14 -17.58 3.59
C LEU A 438 -0.33 -18.38 2.56
N ALA A 439 -0.37 -19.71 2.60
CA ALA A 439 0.30 -20.54 1.61
C ALA A 439 -0.34 -20.33 0.23
N LYS A 440 0.50 -20.23 -0.80
CA LYS A 440 0.09 -20.06 -2.20
C LYS A 440 -0.97 -21.11 -2.58
N PRO A 441 -2.15 -20.70 -3.08
CA PRO A 441 -3.15 -21.63 -3.60
C PRO A 441 -2.60 -22.50 -4.73
N ARG A 442 -3.12 -23.72 -4.85
CA ARG A 442 -2.78 -24.66 -5.91
C ARG A 442 -4.01 -24.92 -6.77
N VAL A 443 -3.83 -24.79 -8.08
CA VAL A 443 -4.78 -25.35 -9.05
C VAL A 443 -4.62 -26.87 -9.03
N LEU A 444 -5.71 -27.56 -8.71
CA LEU A 444 -5.77 -29.02 -8.65
C LEU A 444 -6.16 -29.62 -10.00
N GLN A 445 -7.15 -29.02 -10.65
CA GLN A 445 -7.69 -29.50 -11.91
C GLN A 445 -8.19 -28.35 -12.78
N THR A 446 -8.04 -28.50 -14.09
CA THR A 446 -8.70 -27.66 -15.11
C THR A 446 -9.31 -28.56 -16.18
N ALA A 447 -10.57 -28.32 -16.56
CA ALA A 447 -11.23 -29.09 -17.62
C ALA A 447 -12.17 -28.20 -18.44
N PHE A 448 -12.24 -28.44 -19.75
CA PHE A 448 -13.28 -27.84 -20.60
C PHE A 448 -14.47 -28.78 -20.69
N GLN A 449 -15.64 -28.29 -20.35
CA GLN A 449 -16.89 -29.02 -20.45
C GLN A 449 -18.03 -28.07 -20.83
N ASP A 450 -18.78 -28.43 -21.88
CA ASP A 450 -20.01 -27.74 -22.29
C ASP A 450 -19.86 -26.22 -22.45
N GLY A 451 -18.73 -25.77 -23.02
CA GLY A 451 -18.44 -24.34 -23.24
C GLY A 451 -17.96 -23.58 -22.00
N ASN A 452 -17.65 -24.30 -20.91
CA ASN A 452 -17.11 -23.73 -19.68
C ASN A 452 -15.72 -24.28 -19.40
N LEU A 453 -14.86 -23.46 -18.79
CA LEU A 453 -13.66 -23.89 -18.09
C LEU A 453 -14.00 -24.13 -16.62
N LEU A 454 -13.86 -25.38 -16.18
CA LEU A 454 -13.91 -25.77 -14.78
C LEU A 454 -12.50 -25.64 -14.19
N VAL A 455 -12.39 -24.97 -13.05
CA VAL A 455 -11.15 -24.81 -12.28
C VAL A 455 -11.41 -25.22 -10.83
N THR A 456 -10.62 -26.16 -10.32
CA THR A 456 -10.66 -26.58 -8.91
C THR A 456 -9.35 -26.22 -8.22
N THR A 457 -9.44 -25.71 -6.99
CA THR A 457 -8.29 -25.29 -6.18
C THR A 457 -8.33 -25.91 -4.78
N ASP A 458 -7.19 -25.93 -4.10
CA ASP A 458 -7.04 -26.53 -2.77
C ASP A 458 -7.64 -25.69 -1.64
N LYS A 459 -7.96 -24.42 -1.89
CA LYS A 459 -8.56 -23.50 -0.93
C LYS A 459 -9.38 -22.42 -1.64
N PRO A 460 -10.39 -21.81 -0.97
CA PRO A 460 -11.18 -20.75 -1.57
C PRO A 460 -10.31 -19.61 -2.11
N THR A 461 -10.37 -19.36 -3.42
CA THR A 461 -9.58 -18.33 -4.08
C THR A 461 -10.40 -17.59 -5.13
N ARG A 462 -9.93 -16.40 -5.50
CA ARG A 462 -10.34 -15.73 -6.74
C ARG A 462 -9.55 -16.33 -7.89
N VAL A 463 -10.12 -16.31 -9.10
CA VAL A 463 -9.48 -16.86 -10.30
C VAL A 463 -9.45 -15.83 -11.43
N VAL A 464 -8.32 -15.75 -12.13
CA VAL A 464 -8.23 -15.01 -13.39
C VAL A 464 -7.76 -15.96 -14.49
N VAL A 465 -8.48 -15.96 -15.61
CA VAL A 465 -8.08 -16.72 -16.79
C VAL A 465 -7.48 -15.77 -17.81
N PHE A 466 -6.25 -16.05 -18.24
CA PHE A 466 -5.57 -15.30 -19.28
C PHE A 466 -5.43 -16.14 -20.55
N ALA A 467 -5.41 -15.47 -21.71
CA ALA A 467 -5.04 -16.08 -22.98
C ALA A 467 -3.83 -15.34 -23.58
N SER A 468 -2.88 -16.08 -24.13
CA SER A 468 -1.75 -15.53 -24.88
C SER A 468 -1.62 -16.22 -26.22
N PRO A 469 -1.30 -15.52 -27.32
CA PRO A 469 -0.97 -16.20 -28.57
C PRO A 469 0.18 -17.19 -28.37
N LYS A 470 0.08 -18.38 -28.98
CA LYS A 470 1.11 -19.43 -28.87
C LYS A 470 2.51 -18.87 -29.16
N GLY A 471 3.46 -19.22 -28.29
CA GLY A 471 4.85 -18.77 -28.38
C GLY A 471 5.12 -17.34 -27.90
N LYS A 472 4.12 -16.62 -27.36
CA LYS A 472 4.32 -15.29 -26.76
C LYS A 472 4.48 -15.30 -25.23
N GLY A 473 4.17 -16.43 -24.58
CA GLY A 473 4.29 -16.57 -23.12
C GLY A 473 3.47 -15.51 -22.36
N LEU A 474 3.90 -15.14 -21.15
CA LEU A 474 3.18 -14.17 -20.32
C LEU A 474 3.17 -12.74 -20.88
N ARG A 475 4.10 -12.38 -21.78
CA ARG A 475 4.12 -11.03 -22.38
C ARG A 475 2.93 -10.75 -23.30
N GLY A 476 2.35 -11.80 -23.88
CA GLY A 476 1.21 -11.70 -24.80
C GLY A 476 -0.16 -11.77 -24.14
N VAL A 477 -0.22 -11.92 -22.81
CA VAL A 477 -1.48 -12.25 -22.13
C VAL A 477 -2.51 -11.13 -22.19
N ARG A 478 -3.77 -11.54 -22.28
CA ARG A 478 -4.96 -10.72 -22.04
C ARG A 478 -5.91 -11.49 -21.12
N PRO A 479 -6.58 -10.81 -20.19
CA PRO A 479 -7.61 -11.44 -19.37
C PRO A 479 -8.76 -11.87 -20.28
N MET A 480 -9.23 -13.10 -20.09
CA MET A 480 -10.43 -13.64 -20.70
C MET A 480 -11.61 -13.59 -19.74
N ALA A 481 -11.35 -13.85 -18.45
CA ALA A 481 -12.35 -13.83 -17.39
C ALA A 481 -11.69 -13.53 -16.03
N ARG A 482 -12.43 -12.87 -15.14
CA ARG A 482 -12.07 -12.70 -13.73
C ARG A 482 -13.26 -13.13 -12.87
N VAL A 483 -13.02 -14.01 -11.90
CA VAL A 483 -14.00 -14.47 -10.92
C VAL A 483 -13.56 -14.01 -9.55
N HIS A 484 -14.28 -13.05 -8.98
CA HIS A 484 -13.88 -12.36 -7.74
C HIS A 484 -14.44 -12.99 -6.47
N GLU A 485 -15.41 -13.90 -6.60
CA GLU A 485 -15.96 -14.63 -5.46
C GLU A 485 -15.01 -15.77 -5.09
N PRO A 486 -14.49 -15.82 -3.86
CA PRO A 486 -13.62 -16.91 -3.43
C PRO A 486 -14.37 -18.25 -3.41
N SER A 487 -13.86 -19.24 -4.14
CA SER A 487 -14.41 -20.60 -4.15
C SER A 487 -13.28 -21.62 -4.33
N THR A 488 -13.52 -22.88 -3.98
CA THR A 488 -12.65 -24.00 -4.37
C THR A 488 -12.98 -24.52 -5.76
N GLU A 489 -14.16 -24.20 -6.28
CA GLU A 489 -14.67 -24.63 -7.58
C GLU A 489 -15.21 -23.45 -8.36
N HIS A 490 -14.74 -23.29 -9.60
CA HIS A 490 -15.15 -22.23 -10.50
C HIS A 490 -15.61 -22.81 -11.83
N THR A 491 -16.80 -22.39 -12.27
CA THR A 491 -17.31 -22.64 -13.62
C THR A 491 -17.28 -21.33 -14.39
N ILE A 492 -16.41 -21.25 -15.40
CA ILE A 492 -16.12 -20.01 -16.11
C ILE A 492 -16.59 -20.16 -17.56
N PRO A 493 -17.63 -19.42 -17.99
CA PRO A 493 -18.06 -19.41 -19.39
C PRO A 493 -16.91 -18.92 -20.27
N LEU A 494 -16.37 -19.80 -21.10
CA LEU A 494 -15.17 -19.51 -21.87
C LEU A 494 -15.11 -20.38 -23.11
N GLN A 495 -15.04 -19.73 -24.28
CA GLN A 495 -14.72 -20.42 -25.52
C GLN A 495 -13.19 -20.45 -25.71
N PRO A 496 -12.58 -21.63 -25.91
CA PRO A 496 -11.18 -21.72 -26.27
C PRO A 496 -10.90 -20.88 -27.51
N LYS A 497 -9.85 -20.05 -27.45
CA LYS A 497 -9.41 -19.27 -28.61
C LYS A 497 -8.35 -20.08 -29.37
N PRO A 498 -8.60 -20.54 -30.61
CA PRO A 498 -7.60 -21.26 -31.38
C PRO A 498 -6.29 -20.47 -31.48
N GLY A 499 -5.15 -21.19 -31.41
CA GLY A 499 -3.82 -20.58 -31.48
C GLY A 499 -3.40 -19.79 -30.24
N HIS A 500 -4.10 -19.94 -29.10
CA HIS A 500 -3.72 -19.32 -27.83
C HIS A 500 -3.46 -20.37 -26.75
N ASP A 501 -2.50 -20.09 -25.88
CA ASP A 501 -2.28 -20.78 -24.62
C ASP A 501 -3.14 -20.12 -23.54
N LEU A 502 -3.69 -20.92 -22.62
CA LEU A 502 -4.48 -20.45 -21.49
C LEU A 502 -3.69 -20.58 -20.20
N TYR A 503 -3.79 -19.57 -19.35
CA TYR A 503 -3.16 -19.53 -18.04
C TYR A 503 -4.23 -19.26 -16.99
N VAL A 504 -4.23 -20.05 -15.92
CA VAL A 504 -5.09 -19.86 -14.75
C VAL A 504 -4.24 -19.27 -13.64
N GLY A 505 -4.58 -18.05 -13.24
CA GLY A 505 -3.97 -17.29 -12.16
C GLY A 505 -4.78 -17.39 -10.87
#